data_AF-A0A6V7UT62-F1
#
_entry.id   AF-A0A6V7UT62-F1
#
_cell.length_a   1.000
_cell.length_b   1.000
_cell.length_c   1.000
_cell.angle_alpha   90.00
_cell.angle_beta   90.00
_cell.angle_gamma   90.00
#
_symmetry.space_group_name_H-M   'P 1'
#
loop_
_entity.id
_entity.type
_entity.pdbx_description
1 polymer ?
#
loop_
_entity_poly.entity_id
_entity_poly.type
_entity_poly.pdbx_seq_one_letter_code
_entity_poly.pdbx_strand_id
1 'polypeptide(L)'
;MGSKSDPLDVQMANVPFRFYFPSFPFRQTCFPLIKKDDLTNNSSSSTLIEVLEKAFPEHCPFDDQKFEVISHGIDLPLDSSVGWIARNMSYPDNFVHIVVKPKRLS
;
A
#
# COMPACT_ATOMS: atom_id res chain seq x y z
N MET A 1 -10.59 1.61 25.67
CA MET A 1 -11.31 0.52 24.97
C MET A 1 -10.42 0.07 23.83
N GLY A 2 -9.78 -1.10 23.93
CA GLY A 2 -8.95 -1.60 22.82
C GLY A 2 -9.86 -1.89 21.63
N SER A 3 -9.56 -1.32 20.46
CA SER A 3 -10.22 -1.73 19.22
C SER A 3 -9.96 -3.23 19.06
N LYS A 4 -11.02 -4.04 19.15
CA LYS A 4 -10.92 -5.44 18.77
C LYS A 4 -10.43 -5.46 17.32
N SER A 5 -9.31 -6.13 17.06
CA SER A 5 -8.84 -6.35 15.71
C SER A 5 -9.96 -6.99 14.89
N ASP A 6 -10.16 -6.51 13.66
CA ASP A 6 -11.18 -7.04 12.77
C ASP A 6 -10.85 -8.52 12.49
N PRO A 7 -11.81 -9.47 12.53
CA PRO A 7 -11.57 -10.87 12.19
C PRO A 7 -10.86 -11.08 10.85
N LEU A 8 -11.01 -10.15 9.90
CA LEU A 8 -10.28 -10.16 8.63
C LEU A 8 -8.78 -9.86 8.78
N ASP A 9 -8.41 -9.00 9.73
CA ASP A 9 -7.00 -8.70 10.06
C ASP A 9 -6.28 -9.94 10.63
N VAL A 10 -7.03 -10.91 11.18
CA VAL A 10 -6.52 -12.18 11.70
C VAL A 10 -6.24 -13.20 10.58
N GLN A 11 -6.84 -13.05 9.38
CA GLN A 11 -6.66 -13.99 8.27
C GLN A 11 -5.64 -13.53 7.22
N MET A 12 -5.42 -12.23 7.02
CA MET A 12 -4.47 -11.72 6.02
C MET A 12 -3.09 -11.43 6.63
N ALA A 13 -2.19 -12.42 6.60
CA ALA A 13 -0.82 -12.23 7.05
C ALA A 13 -0.04 -11.24 6.16
N ASN A 14 -0.31 -11.25 4.85
CA ASN A 14 0.30 -10.35 3.88
C ASN A 14 -0.73 -9.88 2.85
N VAL A 15 -0.56 -8.65 2.39
CA VAL A 15 -1.34 -8.04 1.32
C VAL A 15 -0.55 -8.14 0.02
N PRO A 16 -1.11 -8.74 -1.05
CA PRO A 16 -0.44 -8.85 -2.34
C PRO A 16 -0.65 -7.58 -3.17
N PHE A 17 0.44 -6.97 -3.61
CA PHE A 17 0.43 -5.78 -4.46
C PHE A 17 1.01 -6.07 -5.84
N ARG A 18 0.45 -5.41 -6.85
CA ARG A 18 1.05 -5.26 -8.18
C ARG A 18 1.19 -3.78 -8.50
N PHE A 19 2.43 -3.36 -8.69
CA PHE A 19 2.79 -2.00 -9.03
C PHE A 19 3.12 -1.89 -10.51
N TYR A 20 2.53 -0.90 -11.18
CA TYR A 20 2.74 -0.62 -12.59
C TYR A 20 3.44 0.73 -12.74
N PHE A 21 4.58 0.73 -13.41
CA PHE A 21 5.28 1.94 -13.81
C PHE A 21 5.36 2.01 -15.33
N PRO A 22 5.45 3.21 -15.93
CA PRO A 22 5.58 3.33 -17.39
C PRO A 22 6.79 2.60 -17.99
N SER A 23 7.85 2.39 -17.21
CA SER A 23 9.14 1.86 -17.67
C SER A 23 9.30 0.35 -17.56
N PHE A 24 8.41 -0.38 -16.88
CA PHE A 24 8.50 -1.85 -16.73
C PHE A 24 7.13 -2.51 -16.59
N PRO A 25 6.98 -3.82 -16.91
CA PRO A 25 5.67 -4.48 -16.96
C PRO A 25 4.87 -4.41 -15.65
N PHE A 26 5.45 -4.87 -14.54
CA PHE A 26 4.97 -4.65 -13.17
C PHE A 26 6.00 -5.16 -12.15
N ARG A 27 5.91 -4.68 -10.90
CA ARG A 27 6.61 -5.25 -9.73
C ARG A 27 5.56 -5.85 -8.80
N GLN A 28 5.68 -7.14 -8.47
CA GLN A 28 4.77 -7.82 -7.57
C GLN A 28 5.46 -8.11 -6.24
N THR A 29 4.86 -7.68 -5.14
CA THR A 29 5.42 -7.84 -3.80
C THR A 29 4.31 -8.05 -2.77
N CYS A 30 4.64 -8.73 -1.67
CA CYS A 30 3.73 -8.95 -0.56
C CYS A 30 4.19 -8.14 0.65
N PHE A 31 3.27 -7.46 1.31
CA PHE A 31 3.56 -6.62 2.47
C PHE A 31 2.77 -7.07 3.70
N PRO A 32 3.39 -7.08 4.89
CA PRO A 32 2.67 -7.43 6.10
C PRO A 32 1.60 -6.37 6.41
N LEU A 33 0.39 -6.85 6.69
CA LEU A 33 -0.76 -6.00 7.08
C LEU A 33 -0.48 -5.26 8.40
N ILE A 34 0.11 -5.98 9.35
CA ILE A 34 0.41 -5.51 10.71
C ILE A 34 1.93 -5.46 10.88
N LYS A 35 2.44 -4.33 11.38
CA LYS A 35 3.85 -4.22 11.79
C LYS A 35 4.09 -5.11 13.00
N LYS A 36 5.12 -5.95 12.94
CA LYS A 36 5.46 -6.89 14.03
C LYS A 36 6.12 -6.23 15.24
N ASP A 37 6.36 -4.91 15.22
CA ASP A 37 7.16 -4.23 16.24
C ASP A 37 6.38 -3.81 17.49
N ASP A 38 5.06 -3.98 17.54
CA ASP A 38 4.26 -3.66 18.73
C ASP A 38 3.90 -4.92 19.55
N LEU A 39 4.82 -5.33 20.43
CA LEU A 39 4.51 -6.12 21.63
C LEU A 39 3.63 -5.34 22.64
N THR A 40 3.20 -4.13 22.28
CA THR A 40 2.51 -3.15 23.11
C THR A 40 1.17 -2.74 22.50
N ASN A 41 0.17 -3.64 22.46
CA ASN A 41 -1.28 -3.36 22.37
C ASN A 41 -1.82 -2.31 21.36
N ASN A 42 -1.01 -1.79 20.44
CA ASN A 42 -1.35 -0.68 19.57
C ASN A 42 -0.77 -0.95 18.18
N SER A 43 -1.27 -2.01 17.54
CA SER A 43 -0.85 -2.47 16.21
C SER A 43 -0.99 -1.35 15.18
N SER A 44 0.10 -0.65 14.90
CA SER A 44 0.13 0.40 13.89
C SER A 44 0.06 -0.26 12.50
N SER A 45 -0.99 0.02 11.74
CA SER A 45 -1.08 -0.42 10.33
C SER A 45 0.05 0.23 9.52
N SER A 46 0.74 -0.55 8.69
CA SER A 46 1.63 0.00 7.66
C SER A 46 0.87 0.99 6.77
N THR A 47 1.55 2.01 6.26
CA THR A 47 1.00 2.99 5.32
C THR A 47 1.44 2.69 3.89
N LEU A 48 0.77 3.30 2.91
CA LEU A 48 1.11 3.11 1.50
C LEU A 48 2.50 3.64 1.15
N ILE A 49 2.93 4.77 1.72
CA ILE A 49 4.27 5.32 1.51
C ILE A 49 5.36 4.33 1.92
N GLU A 50 5.21 3.68 3.07
CA GLU A 50 6.17 2.67 3.54
C GLU A 50 6.25 1.47 2.61
N VAL A 51 5.10 1.06 2.06
CA VAL A 51 5.00 0.00 1.05
C VAL A 51 5.73 0.41 -0.23
N LEU A 52 5.52 1.64 -0.71
CA LEU A 52 6.14 2.14 -1.93
C LEU A 52 7.65 2.32 -1.77
N GLU A 53 8.11 2.92 -0.67
CA GLU A 53 9.53 3.14 -0.41
C GLU A 53 10.31 1.82 -0.29
N LYS A 54 9.69 0.81 0.31
CA LYS A 54 10.29 -0.54 0.38
C LYS A 54 10.18 -1.29 -0.95
N ALA A 55 9.11 -1.07 -1.71
CA ALA A 55 8.96 -1.66 -3.03
C ALA A 55 9.92 -1.03 -4.03
N PHE A 56 10.26 0.26 -3.91
CA PHE A 56 11.04 1.05 -4.87
C PHE A 56 12.04 1.97 -4.15
N PRO A 57 13.06 1.43 -3.45
CA PRO A 57 14.06 2.23 -2.76
C PRO A 57 14.81 3.20 -3.68
N GLU A 58 14.90 2.89 -4.98
CA GLU A 58 15.52 3.73 -6.01
C GLU A 58 14.76 5.03 -6.34
N HIS A 59 13.50 5.15 -5.91
CA HIS A 59 12.63 6.28 -6.20
C HIS A 59 12.27 7.12 -4.97
N CYS A 60 12.84 6.77 -3.81
CA CYS A 60 12.65 7.52 -2.58
C CYS A 60 13.29 8.92 -2.62
N PRO A 61 12.72 9.92 -1.93
CA PRO A 61 11.45 9.84 -1.19
C PRO A 61 10.23 9.93 -2.11
N PHE A 62 9.19 9.16 -1.78
CA PHE A 62 7.87 9.31 -2.41
C PHE A 62 7.15 10.53 -1.83
N ASP A 63 6.56 11.33 -2.72
CA ASP A 63 5.85 12.55 -2.36
C ASP A 63 4.75 12.82 -3.39
N ASP A 64 3.61 13.33 -2.91
CA ASP A 64 2.43 13.63 -3.71
C ASP A 64 2.68 14.73 -4.74
N GLN A 65 3.73 15.55 -4.62
CA GLN A 65 4.07 16.53 -5.65
C GLN A 65 4.83 15.91 -6.82
N LYS A 66 5.51 14.78 -6.60
CA LYS A 66 6.38 14.14 -7.61
C LYS A 66 5.72 12.96 -8.29
N PHE A 67 4.84 12.26 -7.59
CA PHE A 67 4.22 11.04 -8.09
C PHE A 67 2.70 11.11 -8.02
N GLU A 68 2.06 10.52 -9.03
CA GLU A 68 0.66 10.12 -8.99
C GLU A 68 0.61 8.63 -8.66
N VAL A 69 -0.08 8.31 -7.57
CA VAL A 69 -0.31 6.94 -7.10
C VAL A 69 -1.80 6.67 -7.23
N ILE A 70 -2.16 5.74 -8.11
CA ILE A 70 -3.54 5.56 -8.58
C ILE A 70 -3.96 4.11 -8.40
N SER A 71 -5.19 3.89 -7.90
CA SER A 71 -5.86 2.59 -7.90
C SER A 71 -7.34 2.79 -8.23
N HIS A 72 -7.96 1.87 -8.99
CA HIS A 72 -9.35 2.03 -9.48
C HIS A 72 -9.63 3.35 -10.23
N GLY A 73 -8.60 3.97 -10.81
CA GLY A 73 -8.71 5.23 -11.53
C GLY A 73 -8.81 6.48 -10.64
N ILE A 74 -8.65 6.36 -9.33
CA ILE A 74 -8.60 7.48 -8.38
C ILE A 74 -7.22 7.60 -7.73
N ASP A 75 -6.89 8.81 -7.29
CA ASP A 75 -5.67 9.05 -6.51
C ASP A 75 -5.77 8.37 -5.14
N LEU A 76 -4.71 7.66 -4.76
CA LEU A 76 -4.61 6.95 -3.50
C LEU A 76 -3.62 7.68 -2.57
N PRO A 77 -4.09 8.29 -1.47
CA PRO A 77 -3.23 9.05 -0.56
C PRO A 77 -2.09 8.20 0.02
N LEU A 78 -0.88 8.76 0.06
CA LEU A 78 0.32 8.07 0.53
C LEU A 78 0.28 7.65 2.01
N ASP A 79 -0.53 8.34 2.84
CA ASP A 79 -0.74 8.04 4.26
C ASP A 79 -1.82 6.97 4.50
N SER A 80 -2.48 6.48 3.43
CA SER A 80 -3.53 5.47 3.52
C SER A 80 -3.02 4.19 4.20
N SER A 81 -3.81 3.68 5.15
CA SER A 81 -3.54 2.39 5.83
C SER A 81 -3.59 1.24 4.82
N VAL A 82 -2.57 0.37 4.85
CA VAL A 82 -2.50 -0.86 4.07
C VAL A 82 -3.70 -1.77 4.33
N GLY A 83 -4.20 -1.85 5.56
CA GLY A 83 -5.39 -2.65 5.85
C GLY A 83 -6.70 -2.07 5.34
N TRP A 84 -6.80 -0.75 5.24
CA TRP A 84 -7.91 -0.14 4.53
C TRP A 84 -7.81 -0.39 3.01
N ILE A 85 -6.62 -0.23 2.43
CA ILE A 85 -6.36 -0.48 1.01
C ILE A 85 -6.68 -1.93 0.64
N ALA A 86 -6.22 -2.90 1.42
CA ALA A 86 -6.44 -4.33 1.15
C ALA A 86 -7.94 -4.67 1.10
N ARG A 87 -8.75 -4.10 2.00
CA ARG A 87 -10.18 -4.39 2.07
C ARG A 87 -10.99 -3.71 0.97
N ASN A 88 -10.61 -2.49 0.61
CA ASN A 88 -11.47 -1.63 -0.22
C ASN A 88 -10.96 -1.46 -1.66
N MET A 89 -9.67 -1.67 -1.90
CA MET A 89 -9.02 -1.41 -3.19
C MET A 89 -8.51 -2.69 -3.88
N SER A 90 -8.69 -3.87 -3.27
CA SER A 90 -8.40 -5.14 -3.94
C SER A 90 -9.34 -5.35 -5.12
N TYR A 91 -8.79 -5.85 -6.22
CA TYR A 91 -9.55 -6.29 -7.38
C TYR A 91 -10.12 -7.70 -7.16
N PRO A 92 -11.02 -8.20 -8.04
CA PRO A 92 -11.60 -9.55 -7.91
C PRO A 92 -10.57 -10.70 -7.93
N ASP A 93 -9.33 -10.44 -8.36
CA ASP A 93 -8.22 -11.41 -8.31
C ASP A 93 -7.48 -11.41 -6.97
N ASN A 94 -7.96 -10.64 -5.99
CA ASN A 94 -7.40 -10.41 -4.65
C ASN A 94 -6.05 -9.67 -4.63
N PHE A 95 -5.64 -9.03 -5.73
CA PHE A 95 -4.49 -8.13 -5.73
C PHE A 95 -4.91 -6.67 -5.58
N VAL A 96 -4.07 -5.91 -4.88
CA VAL A 96 -4.14 -4.45 -4.96
C VAL A 96 -3.29 -4.01 -6.16
N HIS A 97 -3.95 -3.48 -7.18
CA HIS A 97 -3.28 -2.93 -8.36
C HIS A 97 -3.05 -1.43 -8.17
N ILE A 98 -1.80 -0.99 -8.27
CA ILE A 98 -1.39 0.40 -8.10
C ILE A 98 -0.57 0.85 -9.30
N VAL A 99 -1.02 1.90 -9.96
CA VAL A 99 -0.23 2.60 -10.97
C VAL A 99 0.55 3.69 -10.27
N VAL A 100 1.86 3.73 -10.49
CA VAL A 100 2.75 4.76 -9.97
C VAL A 100 3.44 5.41 -11.15
N LYS A 101 3.25 6.72 -11.32
CA LYS A 101 3.86 7.47 -12.42
C LYS A 101 4.32 8.85 -11.95
N PRO A 102 5.37 9.42 -12.56
CA PRO A 102 5.76 10.79 -12.27
C PRO A 102 4.63 11.76 -12.62
N LYS A 103 4.40 12.77 -11.78
CA LYS A 103 3.54 13.89 -12.11
C LYS A 103 4.14 14.64 -13.29
N ARG A 104 3.31 14.92 -14.30
CA ARG A 104 3.71 15.87 -15.35
C ARG A 104 3.69 17.26 -14.72
N LEU A 105 4.86 17.89 -14.63
CA LEU A 105 4.92 19.32 -14.32
C LEU A 105 4.16 20.04 -15.43
N SER A 106 3.05 20.68 -15.06
CA SER A 106 2.26 21.56 -15.93
C SER A 106 3.00 22.86 -16.19
#